data_AF-A0A7D4DXM2-F1
#
_entry.id   AF-A0A7D4DXM2-F1
#
_cell.length_a   1.000
_cell.length_b   1.000
_cell.length_c   1.000
_cell.angle_alpha   90.00
_cell.angle_beta   90.00
_cell.angle_gamma   90.00
#
_symmetry.space_group_name_H-M   'P 1'
#
loop_
_entity.id
_entity.type
_entity.pdbx_description
1 polymer ?
#
loop_
_entity_poly.entity_id
_entity_poly.type
_entity_poly.pdbx_seq_one_letter_code
_entity_poly.pdbx_strand_id
1 'polypeptide(L)'
;MFNFISFAVTIIALIAWVIHRQKKRHNALLAKFREHNQRLGTAFPETSVDSELILGDTNKKVVIAFDPTTQKICMVGGPKDPGEVLDFSYIRQWQLKWTEVSGNGSHSFKNVHFDFSTSDLKRPLIRIAVAGKGYGDQWNSRLGILLGG
;
A
#
# COMPACT_ATOMS: atom_id res chain seq x y z
N MET A 1 -23.57 -15.00 35.21
CA MET A 1 -24.21 -14.27 34.09
C MET A 1 -23.51 -12.95 33.76
N PHE A 2 -23.10 -12.14 34.75
CA PHE A 2 -22.39 -10.85 34.54
C PHE A 2 -21.02 -10.95 33.82
N ASN A 3 -20.22 -11.98 34.08
CA ASN A 3 -18.88 -12.11 33.48
C ASN A 3 -18.89 -12.35 31.96
N PHE A 4 -19.86 -13.09 31.43
CA PHE A 4 -19.96 -13.36 29.98
C PHE A 4 -20.41 -12.12 29.19
N ILE A 5 -21.35 -11.36 29.72
CA ILE A 5 -21.82 -10.11 29.11
C ILE A 5 -20.69 -9.07 29.10
N SER A 6 -19.94 -8.95 30.20
CA SER A 6 -18.78 -8.07 30.28
C SER A 6 -17.67 -8.45 29.29
N PHE A 7 -17.41 -9.76 29.12
CA PHE A 7 -16.44 -10.25 28.14
C PHE A 7 -16.86 -9.95 26.69
N ALA A 8 -18.13 -10.20 26.35
CA ALA A 8 -18.67 -9.92 25.02
C ALA A 8 -18.61 -8.42 24.69
N VAL A 9 -19.00 -7.54 25.62
CA VAL A 9 -18.93 -6.08 25.45
C VAL A 9 -17.49 -5.62 25.25
N THR A 10 -16.52 -6.20 25.96
CA THR A 10 -15.10 -5.86 25.84
C THR A 10 -14.54 -6.23 24.46
N ILE A 11 -14.90 -7.42 23.94
CA ILE A 11 -14.49 -7.84 22.59
C ILE A 11 -15.07 -6.91 21.53
N ILE A 12 -16.36 -6.57 21.64
CA ILE A 12 -17.02 -5.65 20.68
C ILE A 12 -16.35 -4.28 20.71
N ALA A 13 -16.05 -3.75 21.90
CA ALA A 13 -15.35 -2.48 22.05
C ALA A 13 -13.95 -2.51 21.41
N LEU A 14 -13.20 -3.61 21.57
CA LEU A 14 -11.89 -3.77 20.94
C LEU A 14 -11.98 -3.81 19.41
N ILE A 15 -12.94 -4.57 18.85
CA ILE A 15 -13.17 -4.63 17.40
C ILE A 15 -13.54 -3.25 16.87
N ALA A 16 -14.48 -2.56 17.53
CA ALA A 16 -14.91 -1.22 17.15
C ALA A 16 -13.73 -0.22 17.19
N TRP A 17 -12.87 -0.31 18.21
CA TRP A 17 -11.68 0.52 18.31
C TRP A 17 -10.68 0.27 17.17
N VAL A 18 -10.44 -0.99 16.81
CA VAL A 18 -9.58 -1.36 15.66
C VAL A 18 -10.14 -0.79 14.36
N ILE A 19 -11.43 -0.98 14.09
CA ILE A 19 -12.10 -0.45 12.89
C ILE A 19 -12.01 1.08 12.84
N HIS A 20 -12.33 1.75 13.96
CA HIS A 20 -12.26 3.21 14.05
C HIS A 20 -10.84 3.73 13.76
N ARG A 21 -9.82 3.07 14.33
CA ARG A 21 -8.41 3.42 14.11
C ARG A 21 -8.00 3.23 12.65
N GLN A 22 -8.44 2.17 11.99
CA GLN A 22 -8.17 1.95 10.57
C GLN A 22 -8.86 3.00 9.70
N LYS A 23 -10.15 3.27 9.94
CA LYS A 23 -10.92 4.27 9.19
C LYS A 23 -10.30 5.67 9.29
N LYS A 24 -9.86 6.06 10.49
CA LYS A 24 -9.15 7.35 10.70
C LYS A 24 -7.87 7.43 9.86
N ARG A 25 -7.09 6.35 9.78
CA ARG A 25 -5.86 6.30 8.96
C ARG A 25 -6.18 6.37 7.47
N HIS A 26 -7.19 5.64 7.00
CA HIS A 26 -7.60 5.64 5.61
C HIS A 26 -8.08 7.03 5.17
N ASN A 27 -8.94 7.67 5.96
CA ASN A 27 -9.42 9.02 5.66
C ASN A 27 -8.29 10.04 5.64
N ALA A 28 -7.31 9.93 6.55
CA ALA A 28 -6.14 10.80 6.56
C ALA A 28 -5.26 10.60 5.31
N LEU A 29 -5.12 9.37 4.81
CA LEU A 29 -4.41 9.08 3.58
C LEU A 29 -5.11 9.68 2.36
N LEU A 30 -6.42 9.45 2.23
CA LEU A 30 -7.23 10.00 1.14
C LEU A 30 -7.26 11.53 1.15
N ALA A 31 -7.29 12.15 2.34
CA ALA A 31 -7.20 13.60 2.47
C ALA A 31 -5.88 14.15 1.92
N LYS A 32 -4.75 13.44 2.11
CA LYS A 32 -3.46 13.85 1.51
C LYS A 32 -3.47 13.75 0.00
N PHE A 33 -4.04 12.68 -0.55
CA PHE A 33 -4.17 12.56 -2.01
C PHE A 33 -5.03 13.68 -2.59
N ARG A 34 -6.14 14.03 -1.93
CA ARG A 34 -6.95 15.19 -2.29
C ARG A 34 -6.18 16.50 -2.24
N GLU A 35 -5.41 16.74 -1.18
CA GLU A 35 -4.59 17.93 -1.04
C GLU A 35 -3.55 18.04 -2.16
N HIS A 36 -2.84 16.94 -2.47
CA HIS A 36 -1.90 16.91 -3.60
C HIS A 36 -2.59 17.12 -4.94
N ASN A 37 -3.77 16.54 -5.15
CA ASN A 37 -4.57 16.76 -6.35
C ASN A 37 -4.92 18.24 -6.55
N GLN A 38 -5.36 18.92 -5.49
CA GLN A 38 -5.68 20.35 -5.54
C GLN A 38 -4.44 21.23 -5.72
N ARG A 39 -3.32 20.90 -5.05
CA ARG A 39 -2.11 21.73 -5.03
C ARG A 39 -1.23 21.55 -6.25
N LEU A 40 -1.12 20.33 -6.76
CA LEU A 40 -0.17 19.93 -7.81
C LEU A 40 -0.83 19.53 -9.12
N GLY A 41 -2.16 19.57 -9.20
CA GLY A 41 -2.91 19.20 -10.41
C GLY A 41 -2.87 17.70 -10.72
N THR A 42 -2.66 16.84 -9.72
CA THR A 42 -2.69 15.39 -9.86
C THR A 42 -4.11 14.83 -9.74
N ALA A 43 -4.29 13.56 -10.09
CA ALA A 43 -5.54 12.81 -10.05
C ALA A 43 -5.40 11.47 -9.28
N PHE A 44 -4.73 11.50 -8.12
CA PHE A 44 -4.63 10.33 -7.24
C PHE A 44 -6.01 9.91 -6.71
N PRO A 45 -6.24 8.61 -6.41
CA PRO A 45 -7.52 8.16 -5.88
C PRO A 45 -7.83 8.73 -4.50
N GLU A 46 -8.94 9.44 -4.36
CA GLU A 46 -9.31 10.18 -3.14
C GLU A 46 -10.58 9.65 -2.44
N THR A 47 -11.21 8.62 -2.98
CA THR A 47 -12.48 8.06 -2.47
C THR A 47 -12.32 6.70 -1.80
N SER A 48 -11.34 5.90 -2.20
CA SER A 48 -11.11 4.56 -1.66
C SER A 48 -9.62 4.24 -1.57
N VAL A 49 -9.18 3.74 -0.41
CA VAL A 49 -7.80 3.27 -0.19
C VAL A 49 -7.53 1.89 -0.79
N ASP A 50 -8.57 1.19 -1.24
CA ASP A 50 -8.49 -0.12 -1.90
C ASP A 50 -8.60 0.03 -3.43
N SER A 51 -8.36 1.25 -3.94
CA SER A 51 -8.28 1.52 -5.37
C SER A 51 -7.18 0.67 -6.04
N GLU A 52 -7.43 0.24 -7.27
CA GLU A 52 -6.45 -0.48 -8.09
C GLU A 52 -5.21 0.34 -8.46
N LEU A 53 -5.26 1.65 -8.21
CA LEU A 53 -4.17 2.59 -8.39
C LEU A 53 -3.41 2.87 -7.07
N ILE A 54 -3.67 2.10 -6.01
CA ILE A 54 -2.98 2.24 -4.72
C ILE A 54 -2.31 0.92 -4.33
N LEU A 55 -0.99 0.86 -4.44
CA LEU A 55 -0.18 -0.23 -3.92
C LEU A 55 0.16 0.04 -2.45
N GLY A 56 -0.41 -0.75 -1.54
CA GLY A 56 -0.09 -0.70 -0.12
C GLY A 56 0.79 -1.87 0.31
N ASP A 57 1.67 -1.65 1.30
CA ASP A 57 2.31 -2.76 1.99
C ASP A 57 1.30 -3.53 2.88
N THR A 58 1.68 -4.72 3.35
CA THR A 58 0.83 -5.59 4.19
C THR A 58 0.26 -4.86 5.42
N ASN A 59 0.97 -3.87 5.95
CA ASN A 59 0.55 -3.10 7.12
C ASN A 59 -0.03 -1.71 6.79
N LYS A 60 -0.21 -1.39 5.51
CA LYS A 60 -0.59 -0.07 4.98
C LYS A 60 0.17 1.08 5.65
N LYS A 61 1.45 0.85 5.96
CA LYS A 61 2.44 1.83 6.44
C LYS A 61 3.11 2.54 5.27
N VAL A 62 3.39 1.82 4.19
CA VAL A 62 3.97 2.39 2.97
C VAL A 62 2.94 2.20 1.87
N VAL A 63 2.61 3.29 1.19
CA VAL A 63 1.64 3.28 0.10
C VAL A 63 2.20 4.06 -1.08
N ILE A 64 2.04 3.52 -2.28
CA ILE A 64 2.27 4.22 -3.54
C ILE A 64 0.93 4.36 -4.25
N ALA A 65 0.46 5.60 -4.40
CA ALA A 65 -0.66 5.91 -5.29
C ALA A 65 -0.13 6.28 -6.66
N PHE A 66 -0.81 5.83 -7.72
CA PHE A 66 -0.46 6.10 -9.10
C PHE A 66 -1.50 7.02 -9.72
N ASP A 67 -1.03 8.05 -10.40
CA ASP A 67 -1.83 8.90 -11.28
C ASP A 67 -1.34 8.67 -12.73
N PRO A 68 -2.02 7.80 -13.49
CA PRO A 68 -1.67 7.53 -14.88
C PRO A 68 -1.92 8.74 -15.80
N THR A 69 -2.76 9.70 -15.40
CA THR A 69 -3.10 10.87 -16.22
C THR A 69 -1.94 11.85 -16.28
N THR A 70 -1.34 12.14 -15.11
CA THR A 70 -0.19 13.05 -15.02
C THR A 70 1.16 12.34 -14.96
N GLN A 71 1.15 11.00 -15.00
CA GLN A 71 2.33 10.13 -14.87
C GLN A 71 3.12 10.40 -13.59
N LYS A 72 2.41 10.59 -12.48
CA LYS A 72 3.00 10.84 -11.16
C LYS A 72 2.63 9.76 -10.17
N ILE A 73 3.55 9.46 -9.27
CA ILE A 73 3.32 8.64 -8.08
C ILE A 73 3.30 9.52 -6.84
N CYS A 74 2.52 9.12 -5.83
CA CYS A 74 2.58 9.68 -4.49
C CYS A 74 2.96 8.58 -3.51
N MET A 75 4.11 8.74 -2.86
CA MET A 75 4.64 7.79 -1.88
C MET A 75 4.39 8.29 -0.47
N VAL A 76 3.71 7.51 0.36
CA VAL A 76 3.38 7.87 1.74
C VAL A 76 3.90 6.80 2.70
N GLY A 77 4.94 7.13 3.47
CA GLY A 77 5.59 6.30 4.48
C GLY A 77 4.98 6.39 5.89
N GLY A 78 3.65 6.55 5.98
CA GLY A 78 2.91 6.44 7.23
C GLY A 78 1.97 7.62 7.52
N PRO A 79 1.34 7.65 8.70
CA PRO A 79 0.28 8.61 8.99
C PRO A 79 0.77 10.06 9.07
N LYS A 80 2.04 10.29 9.43
CA LYS A 80 2.63 11.65 9.56
C LYS A 80 3.47 12.08 8.35
N ASP A 81 3.72 11.18 7.40
CA ASP A 81 4.49 11.51 6.20
C ASP A 81 3.62 12.41 5.29
N PRO A 82 4.05 13.62 4.91
CA PRO A 82 3.28 14.49 4.02
C PRO A 82 2.98 13.86 2.64
N GLY A 83 3.71 12.81 2.26
CA GLY A 83 3.60 12.19 0.96
C GLY A 83 4.50 12.90 -0.04
N GLU A 84 5.35 12.13 -0.69
CA GLU A 84 6.27 12.63 -1.71
C GLU A 84 5.68 12.35 -3.10
N VAL A 85 5.47 13.41 -3.87
CA VAL A 85 4.96 13.30 -5.25
C VAL A 85 6.14 13.32 -6.20
N LEU A 86 6.26 12.27 -7.01
CA LEU A 86 7.39 12.01 -7.91
C LEU A 86 6.84 11.62 -9.28
N ASP A 87 7.65 11.77 -10.33
CA ASP A 87 7.28 11.28 -11.67
C ASP A 87 7.43 9.76 -11.76
N PHE A 88 6.73 9.12 -12.70
CA PHE A 88 6.88 7.68 -12.97
C PHE A 88 8.34 7.28 -13.25
N SER A 89 9.11 8.17 -13.90
CA SER A 89 10.55 8.00 -14.16
C SER A 89 11.41 7.90 -12.90
N TYR A 90 10.85 8.20 -11.72
CA TYR A 90 11.47 7.89 -10.44
C TYR A 90 11.71 6.39 -10.27
N ILE A 91 10.77 5.56 -10.71
CA ILE A 91 10.88 4.11 -10.68
C ILE A 91 11.55 3.66 -11.99
N ARG A 92 12.77 3.12 -11.88
CA ARG A 92 13.52 2.63 -13.05
C ARG A 92 13.13 1.21 -13.43
N GLN A 93 12.92 0.37 -12.43
CA GLN A 93 12.57 -1.05 -12.59
C GLN A 93 11.94 -1.56 -11.31
N TRP A 94 11.14 -2.62 -11.43
CA TRP A 94 10.59 -3.31 -10.27
C TRP A 94 10.74 -4.83 -10.46
N GLN A 95 10.78 -5.54 -9.34
CA GLN A 95 10.78 -7.00 -9.32
C GLN A 95 9.90 -7.52 -8.17
N LEU A 96 8.99 -8.44 -8.48
CA LEU A 96 8.29 -9.23 -7.47
C LEU A 96 9.20 -10.37 -7.00
N LYS A 97 9.41 -10.47 -5.69
CA LYS A 97 10.26 -11.49 -5.06
C LYS A 97 9.53 -12.19 -3.93
N TRP A 98 9.85 -13.45 -3.71
CA TRP A 98 9.32 -14.27 -2.63
C TRP A 98 10.30 -15.38 -2.25
N THR A 99 10.08 -15.99 -1.09
CA THR A 99 10.76 -17.21 -0.65
C THR A 99 9.80 -18.37 -0.76
N GLU A 100 10.16 -19.39 -1.52
CA GLU A 100 9.41 -20.65 -1.58
C GLU A 100 9.77 -21.53 -0.39
N VAL A 101 8.75 -22.05 0.28
CA VAL A 101 8.90 -22.97 1.41
C VAL A 101 8.05 -24.20 1.14
N SER A 102 8.73 -25.32 0.92
CA SER A 102 8.13 -26.64 0.78
C SER A 102 8.45 -27.49 2.01
N GLY A 103 7.43 -28.13 2.58
CA GLY A 103 7.60 -29.03 3.74
C GLY A 103 6.30 -29.78 4.07
N ASN A 104 6.40 -31.07 4.40
CA ASN A 104 5.28 -31.94 4.79
C ASN A 104 4.03 -31.83 3.88
N GLY A 105 4.22 -31.83 2.55
CA GLY A 105 3.12 -31.80 1.58
C GLY A 105 2.44 -30.44 1.40
N SER A 106 2.90 -29.38 2.08
CA SER A 106 2.42 -28.02 1.89
C SER A 106 3.45 -27.18 1.14
N HIS A 107 2.98 -26.43 0.14
CA HIS A 107 3.76 -25.45 -0.60
C HIS A 107 3.27 -24.05 -0.22
N SER A 108 4.17 -23.21 0.28
CA SER A 108 3.82 -21.86 0.73
C SER A 108 4.83 -20.83 0.25
N PHE A 109 4.35 -19.60 0.04
CA PHE A 109 5.17 -18.46 -0.35
C PHE A 109 5.30 -17.51 0.84
N LYS A 110 6.52 -17.21 1.25
CA LYS A 110 6.84 -16.29 2.35
C LYS A 110 7.59 -15.07 1.83
N ASN A 111 7.64 -14.02 2.65
CA ASN A 111 8.37 -12.78 2.36
C ASN A 111 8.06 -12.23 0.96
N VAL A 112 6.78 -12.21 0.56
CA VAL A 112 6.40 -11.69 -0.75
C VAL A 112 6.51 -10.16 -0.75
N HIS A 113 7.30 -9.60 -1.66
CA HIS A 113 7.55 -8.17 -1.73
C HIS A 113 7.92 -7.71 -3.14
N PHE A 114 7.70 -6.43 -3.40
CA PHE A 114 8.31 -5.73 -4.52
C PHE A 114 9.60 -5.05 -4.08
N ASP A 115 10.63 -5.18 -4.91
CA ASP A 115 11.83 -4.34 -4.89
C ASP A 115 11.72 -3.36 -6.06
N PHE A 116 11.59 -2.06 -5.77
CA PHE A 116 11.61 -0.97 -6.74
C PHE A 116 12.98 -0.31 -6.75
N SER A 117 13.66 -0.34 -7.89
CA SER A 117 14.87 0.47 -8.07
C SER A 117 14.48 1.87 -8.49
N THR A 118 15.10 2.87 -7.87
CA THR A 118 14.76 4.27 -8.11
C THR A 118 15.90 5.02 -8.82
N SER A 119 15.60 6.22 -9.31
CA SER A 119 16.60 7.17 -9.81
C SER A 119 17.26 8.02 -8.72
N ASP A 120 16.86 7.88 -7.46
CA ASP A 120 17.41 8.63 -6.32
C ASP A 120 18.59 7.89 -5.69
N LEU A 121 19.77 8.50 -5.74
CA LEU A 121 21.00 7.97 -5.15
C LEU A 121 20.91 7.76 -3.63
N LYS A 122 20.08 8.52 -2.94
CA LYS A 122 19.88 8.37 -1.48
C LYS A 122 18.94 7.22 -1.15
N ARG A 123 18.03 6.87 -2.07
CA ARG A 123 17.01 5.82 -1.90
C ARG A 123 16.96 4.90 -3.12
N PRO A 124 18.08 4.24 -3.49
CA PRO A 124 18.19 3.53 -4.76
C PRO A 124 17.30 2.29 -4.85
N LEU A 125 16.80 1.81 -3.71
CA LEU A 125 15.93 0.65 -3.59
C LEU A 125 14.82 0.92 -2.56
N ILE A 126 13.58 0.69 -2.95
CA ILE A 126 12.40 0.75 -2.08
C ILE A 126 11.74 -0.62 -2.07
N ARG A 127 11.54 -1.16 -0.87
CA ARG A 127 10.89 -2.45 -0.68
C ARG A 127 9.47 -2.29 -0.15
N ILE A 128 8.51 -2.94 -0.79
CA ILE A 128 7.11 -2.98 -0.38
C ILE A 128 6.69 -4.43 -0.17
N ALA A 129 6.50 -4.84 1.09
CA ALA A 129 5.97 -6.16 1.42
C ALA A 129 4.48 -6.23 1.08
N VAL A 130 4.04 -7.28 0.39
CA VAL A 130 2.63 -7.41 -0.03
C VAL A 130 1.97 -8.63 0.62
N ALA A 131 0.64 -8.65 0.59
CA ALA A 131 -0.16 -9.64 1.32
C ALA A 131 0.13 -11.11 0.92
N GLY A 132 0.56 -11.36 -0.32
CA GLY A 132 0.90 -12.70 -0.79
C GLY A 132 1.20 -12.74 -2.29
N LYS A 133 1.62 -13.92 -2.80
CA LYS A 133 2.07 -14.08 -4.19
C LYS A 133 0.99 -13.68 -5.20
N GLY A 134 -0.24 -14.17 -5.04
CA GLY A 134 -1.32 -13.85 -5.99
C GLY A 134 -1.65 -12.36 -6.08
N TYR A 135 -1.64 -11.64 -4.95
CA TYR A 135 -1.78 -10.19 -4.95
C TYR A 135 -0.57 -9.50 -5.60
N GLY A 136 0.63 -10.01 -5.34
CA GLY A 136 1.86 -9.58 -6.00
C GLY A 136 1.80 -9.77 -7.51
N ASP A 137 1.37 -10.93 -8.02
CA ASP A 137 1.26 -11.20 -9.45
C ASP A 137 0.29 -10.24 -10.13
N GLN A 138 -0.88 -9.99 -9.53
CA GLN A 138 -1.85 -9.00 -10.04
C GLN A 138 -1.23 -7.61 -10.15
N TRP A 139 -0.53 -7.18 -9.10
CA TRP A 139 0.16 -5.90 -9.11
C TRP A 139 1.32 -5.85 -10.08
N ASN A 140 2.03 -6.95 -10.28
CA ASN A 140 3.13 -7.01 -11.23
C ASN A 140 2.63 -6.74 -12.66
N SER A 141 1.48 -7.31 -13.02
CA SER A 141 0.79 -7.00 -14.28
C SER A 141 0.33 -5.55 -14.35
N ARG A 142 -0.27 -5.00 -13.29
CA ARG A 142 -0.68 -3.58 -13.24
C ARG A 142 0.51 -2.63 -13.41
N LEU A 143 1.63 -2.89 -12.73
CA LEU A 143 2.85 -2.09 -12.89
C LEU A 143 3.38 -2.15 -14.33
N GLY A 144 3.27 -3.31 -14.99
CA GLY A 144 3.58 -3.44 -16.42
C GLY A 144 2.76 -2.50 -17.30
N ILE A 145 1.47 -2.34 -16.99
CA ILE A 145 0.57 -1.42 -17.71
C ILE A 145 0.87 0.04 -17.36
N LEU A 146 1.10 0.35 -16.08
CA LEU A 146 1.30 1.72 -15.59
C LEU A 146 2.65 2.31 -15.99
N LEU A 147 3.72 1.49 -15.98
CA LEU A 147 5.10 1.94 -16.10
C LEU A 147 5.83 1.38 -17.32
N GLY A 148 5.31 0.33 -17.97
CA GLY A 148 5.93 -0.32 -19.12
C GLY A 148 5.46 0.20 -20.48
N GLY A 149 4.64 1.25 -20.50
CA GLY A 149 4.20 1.97 -21.70
C GLY A 149 5.21 3.00 -22.18
#